data_AF-Q27SS5-F1
#
_entry.id   AF-Q27SS5-F1
#
_cell.length_a   1.000
_cell.length_b   1.000
_cell.length_c   1.000
_cell.angle_alpha   90.00
_cell.angle_beta   90.00
_cell.angle_gamma   90.00
#
_symmetry.space_group_name_H-M   'P 1'
#
loop_
_entity.id
_entity.type
_entity.pdbx_description
1 polymer ?
#
loop_
_entity_poly.entity_id
_entity_poly.type
_entity_poly.pdbx_seq_one_letter_code
_entity_poly.pdbx_strand_id
1 'polypeptide(L)'
;FPHYYENCVGSCHALMALRADWREQMKKAHDELGFKMVRFHGLFDDDMSVLLSVTENGTLQLSLYNVFSVFDFLRSIDMRPIVELSFMPEALASGKDTIFHYKGNITPPKSYAQWNDFIRQFMQGLIARYGIRQWFFEVWNEPNCGFFTGTQAQYFELLENTVRTIKGVDTRIPVGGPATCQTAWIAETVAYAQQHNFPLDFVS
;
A
#
# COMPACT_ATOMS: atom_id res chain seq x y z
N PHE A 1 -8.72 -20.17 22.11
CA PHE A 1 -8.35 -18.76 22.31
C PHE A 1 -8.06 -18.15 20.95
N PRO A 2 -8.48 -16.93 20.60
CA PRO A 2 -8.17 -16.34 19.30
C PRO A 2 -6.66 -16.03 19.18
N HIS A 3 -6.00 -16.53 18.14
CA HIS A 3 -4.56 -16.37 17.90
C HIS A 3 -4.27 -15.15 17.03
N TYR A 4 -4.29 -13.95 17.60
CA TYR A 4 -4.01 -12.72 16.83
C TYR A 4 -2.57 -12.63 16.31
N TYR A 5 -1.63 -13.26 17.00
CA TYR A 5 -0.20 -13.24 16.67
C TYR A 5 0.15 -14.07 15.42
N GLU A 6 -0.75 -14.93 14.94
CA GLU A 6 -0.60 -15.71 13.70
C GLU A 6 -1.35 -15.07 12.52
N ASN A 7 -2.04 -13.94 12.73
CA ASN A 7 -2.87 -13.35 11.68
C ASN A 7 -2.04 -12.72 10.56
N CYS A 8 -0.91 -12.11 10.88
CA CYS A 8 -0.06 -11.40 9.92
C CYS A 8 1.41 -11.49 10.31
N VAL A 9 2.27 -11.60 9.30
CA VAL A 9 3.72 -11.48 9.43
C VAL A 9 4.23 -10.31 8.61
N GLY A 10 5.22 -9.58 9.13
CA GLY A 10 5.93 -8.56 8.36
C GLY A 10 6.89 -9.20 7.35
N SER A 11 7.07 -8.54 6.23
CA SER A 11 8.14 -8.82 5.28
C SER A 11 8.79 -7.52 4.82
N CYS A 12 9.89 -7.65 4.09
CA CYS A 12 10.73 -6.54 3.69
C CYS A 12 10.13 -5.81 2.47
N HIS A 13 10.90 -5.64 1.39
CA HIS A 13 10.44 -5.02 0.15
C HIS A 13 9.60 -5.98 -0.72
N ALA A 14 8.56 -5.47 -1.40
CA ALA A 14 7.64 -6.26 -2.24
C ALA A 14 8.37 -7.07 -3.34
N LEU A 15 9.45 -6.51 -3.91
CA LEU A 15 10.24 -7.17 -4.95
C LEU A 15 10.77 -8.54 -4.50
N MET A 16 11.06 -8.69 -3.20
CA MET A 16 11.58 -9.96 -2.66
C MET A 16 10.61 -11.11 -2.87
N ALA A 17 9.29 -10.83 -2.90
CA ALA A 17 8.27 -11.84 -3.12
C ALA A 17 8.22 -12.39 -4.57
N LEU A 18 9.02 -11.83 -5.50
CA LEU A 18 9.26 -12.43 -6.82
C LEU A 18 10.34 -13.52 -6.78
N ARG A 19 11.15 -13.59 -5.73
CA ARG A 19 12.25 -14.55 -5.62
C ARG A 19 11.76 -15.91 -5.13
N ALA A 20 12.34 -16.98 -5.67
CA ALA A 20 11.98 -18.35 -5.29
C ALA A 20 12.29 -18.66 -3.81
N ASP A 21 13.44 -18.21 -3.31
CA ASP A 21 13.86 -18.44 -1.93
C ASP A 21 12.93 -17.77 -0.91
N TRP A 22 12.47 -16.55 -1.18
CA TRP A 22 11.47 -15.88 -0.35
C TRP A 22 10.14 -16.64 -0.35
N ARG A 23 9.70 -17.12 -1.52
CA ARG A 23 8.44 -17.87 -1.66
C ARG A 23 8.48 -19.18 -0.89
N GLU A 24 9.58 -19.92 -0.96
CA GLU A 24 9.78 -21.14 -0.16
C GLU A 24 9.71 -20.85 1.34
N GLN A 25 10.38 -19.79 1.80
CA GLN A 25 10.35 -19.41 3.22
C GLN A 25 8.98 -18.93 3.68
N MET A 26 8.26 -18.16 2.86
CA MET A 26 6.92 -17.70 3.19
C MET A 26 5.93 -18.86 3.26
N LYS A 27 6.03 -19.83 2.34
CA LYS A 27 5.24 -21.05 2.41
C LYS A 27 5.54 -21.83 3.69
N LYS A 28 6.81 -21.97 4.05
CA LYS A 28 7.20 -22.63 5.30
C LYS A 28 6.62 -21.91 6.53
N ALA A 29 6.67 -20.58 6.55
CA ALA A 29 6.09 -19.78 7.62
C ALA A 29 4.55 -19.97 7.71
N HIS A 30 3.86 -20.10 6.57
CA HIS A 30 2.44 -20.45 6.54
C HIS A 30 2.18 -21.86 7.10
N ASP A 31 2.87 -22.87 6.57
CA ASP A 31 2.63 -24.28 6.89
C ASP A 31 2.97 -24.61 8.36
N GLU A 32 4.06 -24.05 8.88
CA GLU A 32 4.59 -24.40 10.21
C GLU A 32 4.12 -23.44 11.31
N LEU A 33 3.88 -22.16 11.01
CA LEU A 33 3.52 -21.13 12.00
C LEU A 33 2.07 -20.63 11.84
N GLY A 34 1.38 -21.01 10.77
CA GLY A 34 -0.04 -20.71 10.59
C GLY A 34 -0.36 -19.32 10.04
N PHE A 35 0.63 -18.54 9.59
CA PHE A 35 0.41 -17.17 9.13
C PHE A 35 -0.62 -17.06 8.00
N LYS A 36 -1.58 -16.13 8.13
CA LYS A 36 -2.66 -15.94 7.14
C LYS A 36 -2.44 -14.73 6.23
N MET A 37 -1.65 -13.77 6.67
CA MET A 37 -1.41 -12.53 5.93
C MET A 37 0.05 -12.12 5.97
N VAL A 38 0.47 -11.34 4.99
CA VAL A 38 1.80 -10.73 4.94
C VAL A 38 1.69 -9.25 4.59
N ARG A 39 2.53 -8.41 5.21
CA ARG A 39 2.64 -6.96 4.96
C ARG A 39 4.07 -6.63 4.54
N PHE A 40 4.26 -5.87 3.47
CA PHE A 40 5.58 -5.45 2.97
C PHE A 40 5.51 -4.07 2.32
N HIS A 41 6.66 -3.40 2.26
CA HIS A 41 6.82 -2.06 1.69
C HIS A 41 6.95 -2.09 0.17
N GLY A 42 6.80 -0.91 -0.45
CA GLY A 42 7.37 -0.63 -1.77
C GLY A 42 6.66 -1.38 -2.90
N LEU A 43 5.37 -1.66 -2.74
CA LEU A 43 4.56 -2.26 -3.81
C LEU A 43 4.54 -1.38 -5.07
N PHE A 44 4.63 -0.07 -4.90
CA PHE A 44 4.61 0.93 -5.95
C PHE A 44 5.98 1.48 -6.33
N ASP A 45 7.06 0.97 -5.72
CA ASP A 45 8.40 1.34 -6.12
C ASP A 45 8.65 0.92 -7.59
N ASP A 46 9.50 1.67 -8.28
CA ASP A 46 9.68 1.50 -9.73
C ASP A 46 10.28 0.14 -10.10
N ASP A 47 10.97 -0.53 -9.16
CA ASP A 47 11.48 -1.90 -9.34
C ASP A 47 10.35 -2.95 -9.40
N MET A 48 9.19 -2.68 -8.81
CA MET A 48 7.96 -3.45 -9.01
C MET A 48 7.29 -3.14 -10.36
N SER A 49 7.68 -2.06 -11.04
CA SER A 49 7.22 -1.66 -12.37
C SER A 49 5.71 -1.48 -12.49
N VAL A 50 5.06 -0.99 -11.42
CA VAL A 50 3.60 -0.78 -11.41
C VAL A 50 3.19 0.39 -12.30
N LEU A 51 3.90 1.52 -12.20
CA LEU A 51 3.74 2.66 -13.11
C LEU A 51 4.94 2.72 -14.06
N LEU A 52 4.73 2.41 -15.32
CA LEU A 52 5.80 2.36 -16.33
C LEU A 52 6.13 3.75 -16.87
N SER A 53 5.11 4.56 -17.13
CA SER A 53 5.28 5.92 -17.64
C SER A 53 4.02 6.75 -17.47
N VAL A 54 4.17 8.06 -17.65
CA VAL A 54 3.07 9.00 -17.88
C VAL A 54 3.30 9.61 -19.26
N THR A 55 2.35 9.40 -20.16
CA THR A 55 2.41 9.95 -21.54
C THR A 55 2.37 11.48 -21.52
N GLU A 56 2.72 12.12 -22.64
CA GLU A 56 2.67 13.58 -22.80
C GLU A 56 1.28 14.17 -22.49
N ASN A 57 0.22 13.42 -22.79
CA ASN A 57 -1.17 13.82 -22.53
C ASN A 57 -1.61 13.56 -21.07
N GLY A 58 -0.70 13.12 -20.20
CA GLY A 58 -0.98 12.82 -18.80
C GLY A 58 -1.59 11.45 -18.52
N THR A 59 -1.77 10.59 -19.54
CA THR A 59 -2.28 9.22 -19.36
C THR A 59 -1.24 8.33 -18.71
N LEU A 60 -1.64 7.62 -17.65
CA LEU A 60 -0.80 6.67 -16.93
C LEU A 60 -0.70 5.33 -17.69
N GLN A 61 0.50 4.74 -17.75
CA GLN A 61 0.71 3.39 -18.27
C GLN A 61 1.10 2.46 -17.12
N LEU A 62 0.19 1.58 -16.71
CA LEU A 62 0.41 0.66 -15.61
C LEU A 62 0.73 -0.76 -16.09
N SER A 63 1.53 -1.48 -15.31
CA SER A 63 1.70 -2.93 -15.42
C SER A 63 1.49 -3.60 -14.07
N LEU A 64 0.44 -4.40 -13.95
CA LEU A 64 0.17 -5.16 -12.73
C LEU A 64 0.82 -6.54 -12.74
N TYR A 65 1.72 -6.82 -13.69
CA TYR A 65 2.30 -8.16 -13.87
C TYR A 65 3.04 -8.66 -12.64
N ASN A 66 3.96 -7.86 -12.08
CA ASN A 66 4.73 -8.26 -10.89
C ASN A 66 3.83 -8.35 -9.66
N VAL A 67 2.90 -7.40 -9.49
CA VAL A 67 1.89 -7.44 -8.42
C VAL A 67 1.07 -8.72 -8.50
N PHE A 68 0.60 -9.09 -9.69
CA PHE A 68 -0.13 -10.32 -9.91
C PHE A 68 0.72 -11.55 -9.63
N SER A 69 1.98 -11.59 -10.06
CA SER A 69 2.90 -12.69 -9.75
C SER A 69 3.06 -12.90 -8.23
N VAL A 70 3.19 -11.80 -7.47
CA VAL A 70 3.27 -11.85 -6.01
C VAL A 70 1.95 -12.31 -5.39
N PHE A 71 0.83 -11.70 -5.77
CA PHE A 71 -0.47 -12.00 -5.17
C PHE A 71 -1.02 -13.38 -5.58
N ASP A 72 -0.77 -13.84 -6.81
CA ASP A 72 -1.09 -15.19 -7.26
C ASP A 72 -0.33 -16.23 -6.42
N PHE A 73 0.94 -15.98 -6.10
CA PHE A 73 1.71 -16.82 -5.20
C PHE A 73 1.11 -16.83 -3.78
N LEU A 74 0.81 -15.66 -3.19
CA LEU A 74 0.20 -15.62 -1.85
C LEU A 74 -1.11 -16.38 -1.82
N ARG A 75 -1.95 -16.24 -2.85
CA ARG A 75 -3.22 -16.96 -2.96
C ARG A 75 -3.03 -18.46 -3.13
N SER A 76 -1.99 -18.93 -3.81
CA SER A 76 -1.73 -20.36 -4.01
C SER A 76 -1.31 -21.08 -2.74
N ILE A 77 -0.85 -20.34 -1.72
CA ILE A 77 -0.55 -20.85 -0.38
C ILE A 77 -1.59 -20.41 0.68
N ASP A 78 -2.80 -20.06 0.25
CA ASP A 78 -3.91 -19.63 1.11
C ASP A 78 -3.60 -18.43 2.03
N MET A 79 -2.66 -17.58 1.61
CA MET A 79 -2.38 -16.29 2.23
C MET A 79 -3.00 -15.13 1.44
N ARG A 80 -3.04 -13.95 2.06
CA ARG A 80 -3.44 -12.68 1.42
C ARG A 80 -2.55 -11.52 1.90
N PRO A 81 -2.36 -10.47 1.10
CA PRO A 81 -1.61 -9.31 1.54
C PRO A 81 -2.42 -8.42 2.50
N ILE A 82 -1.73 -7.74 3.42
CA ILE A 82 -2.09 -6.38 3.82
C ILE A 82 -1.33 -5.46 2.86
N VAL A 83 -2.08 -4.77 2.00
CA VAL A 83 -1.52 -3.98 0.90
C VAL A 83 -1.12 -2.62 1.45
N GLU A 84 0.18 -2.40 1.61
CA GLU A 84 0.74 -1.07 1.86
C GLU A 84 0.81 -0.28 0.54
N LEU A 85 0.24 0.92 0.53
CA LEU A 85 0.19 1.79 -0.64
C LEU A 85 1.39 2.74 -0.64
N SER A 86 2.57 2.20 -0.96
CA SER A 86 3.87 2.89 -0.89
C SER A 86 4.93 2.28 -1.83
N PHE A 87 6.08 2.92 -2.05
CA PHE A 87 6.29 4.35 -1.83
C PHE A 87 5.77 5.11 -3.05
N MET A 88 6.26 6.32 -3.32
CA MET A 88 5.77 7.10 -4.46
C MET A 88 6.48 6.63 -5.75
N PRO A 89 5.76 6.25 -6.82
CA PRO A 89 6.41 6.05 -8.12
C PRO A 89 7.14 7.33 -8.57
N GLU A 90 8.34 7.22 -9.15
CA GLU A 90 9.13 8.42 -9.49
C GLU A 90 8.38 9.34 -10.46
N ALA A 91 7.59 8.75 -11.37
CA ALA A 91 6.79 9.50 -12.33
C ALA A 91 5.66 10.34 -11.69
N LEU A 92 5.30 10.09 -10.42
CA LEU A 92 4.31 10.85 -9.65
C LEU A 92 4.93 11.68 -8.52
N ALA A 93 6.20 11.47 -8.18
CA ALA A 93 6.89 12.14 -7.09
C ALA A 93 7.00 13.66 -7.28
N SER A 94 6.89 14.43 -6.19
CA SER A 94 7.13 15.88 -6.18
C SER A 94 8.59 16.26 -6.00
N GLY A 95 9.43 15.32 -5.56
CA GLY A 95 10.87 15.52 -5.36
C GLY A 95 11.68 14.24 -5.55
N LYS A 96 12.93 14.26 -5.09
CA LYS A 96 13.92 13.19 -5.33
C LYS A 96 14.42 12.51 -4.06
N ASP A 97 13.85 12.86 -2.91
CA ASP A 97 14.23 12.25 -1.64
C ASP A 97 13.75 10.80 -1.61
N THR A 98 14.65 9.92 -1.21
CA THR A 98 14.44 8.47 -1.24
C THR A 98 14.90 7.84 0.07
N ILE A 99 14.40 6.65 0.37
CA ILE A 99 14.79 5.86 1.53
C ILE A 99 15.27 4.46 1.11
N PHE A 100 16.08 3.84 1.99
CA PHE A 100 16.68 2.53 1.81
C PHE A 100 17.58 2.38 0.57
N HIS A 101 18.12 1.18 0.38
CA HIS A 101 19.02 0.85 -0.73
C HIS A 101 18.28 0.76 -2.08
N TYR A 102 16.99 0.40 -2.07
CA TYR A 102 16.14 0.32 -3.26
C TYR A 102 15.54 1.67 -3.66
N LYS A 103 15.84 2.74 -2.92
CA LYS A 103 15.50 4.13 -3.24
C LYS A 103 13.99 4.40 -3.39
N GLY A 104 13.16 3.84 -2.51
CA GLY A 104 11.73 4.18 -2.47
C GLY A 104 11.54 5.68 -2.26
N ASN A 105 10.81 6.36 -3.16
CA ASN A 105 10.66 7.82 -3.11
C ASN A 105 9.65 8.23 -2.05
N ILE A 106 10.09 9.08 -1.11
CA ILE A 106 9.32 9.44 0.09
C ILE A 106 8.64 10.81 0.00
N THR A 107 8.58 11.39 -1.20
CA THR A 107 7.96 12.70 -1.40
C THR A 107 6.46 12.59 -1.67
N PRO A 108 5.65 13.61 -1.32
CA PRO A 108 4.24 13.68 -1.71
C PRO A 108 4.06 13.57 -3.24
N PRO A 109 2.84 13.24 -3.72
CA PRO A 109 2.58 13.26 -5.15
C PRO A 109 2.64 14.71 -5.67
N LYS A 110 3.22 14.92 -6.86
CA LYS A 110 3.18 16.23 -7.54
C LYS A 110 1.78 16.64 -7.99
N SER A 111 0.86 15.68 -8.07
CA SER A 111 -0.55 15.90 -8.41
C SER A 111 -1.42 14.82 -7.77
N TYR A 112 -2.30 15.24 -6.86
CA TYR A 112 -3.30 14.33 -6.27
C TYR A 112 -4.27 13.77 -7.31
N ALA A 113 -4.55 14.51 -8.39
CA ALA A 113 -5.39 13.98 -9.46
C ALA A 113 -4.75 12.76 -10.14
N GLN A 114 -3.43 12.81 -10.40
CA GLN A 114 -2.70 11.68 -10.98
C GLN A 114 -2.53 10.54 -9.97
N TRP A 115 -2.27 10.84 -8.70
CA TRP A 115 -2.27 9.83 -7.63
C TRP A 115 -3.61 9.11 -7.52
N ASN A 116 -4.71 9.85 -7.51
CA ASN A 116 -6.06 9.28 -7.43
C ASN A 116 -6.38 8.43 -8.66
N ASP A 117 -5.95 8.84 -9.86
CA ASP A 117 -6.13 8.02 -11.05
C ASP A 117 -5.29 6.74 -11.02
N PHE A 118 -4.05 6.83 -10.55
CA PHE A 118 -3.18 5.68 -10.34
C PHE A 118 -3.79 4.67 -9.36
N ILE A 119 -4.22 5.12 -8.18
CA ILE A 119 -4.89 4.27 -7.19
C ILE A 119 -6.16 3.67 -7.77
N ARG A 120 -7.00 4.45 -8.47
CA ARG A 120 -8.22 3.94 -9.11
C ARG A 120 -7.92 2.78 -10.07
N GLN A 121 -6.98 2.97 -10.99
CA GLN A 121 -6.62 1.95 -11.99
C GLN A 121 -6.02 0.71 -11.33
N PHE A 122 -5.15 0.90 -10.34
CA PHE A 122 -4.58 -0.19 -9.53
C PHE A 122 -5.68 -1.02 -8.86
N MET A 123 -6.61 -0.37 -8.15
CA MET A 123 -7.71 -1.04 -7.47
C MET A 123 -8.65 -1.77 -8.43
N GLN A 124 -8.97 -1.17 -9.58
CA GLN A 124 -9.79 -1.82 -10.61
C GLN A 124 -9.13 -3.10 -11.13
N GLY A 125 -7.82 -3.08 -11.38
CA GLY A 125 -7.08 -4.26 -11.80
C GLY A 125 -7.08 -5.38 -10.76
N LEU A 126 -6.89 -5.04 -9.47
CA LEU A 126 -6.99 -6.01 -8.39
C LEU A 126 -8.41 -6.60 -8.25
N ILE A 127 -9.45 -5.76 -8.33
CA ILE A 127 -10.86 -6.21 -8.28
C ILE A 127 -11.14 -7.19 -9.41
N ALA A 128 -10.75 -6.84 -10.64
CA ALA A 128 -11.01 -7.66 -11.82
C ALA A 128 -10.40 -9.06 -11.71
N ARG A 129 -9.25 -9.19 -11.03
CA ARG A 129 -8.55 -10.47 -10.89
C ARG A 129 -8.92 -11.26 -9.64
N TYR A 130 -9.12 -10.60 -8.50
CA TYR A 130 -9.16 -11.27 -7.19
C TYR A 130 -10.45 -11.10 -6.39
N GLY A 131 -11.24 -10.04 -6.63
CA GLY A 131 -12.33 -9.67 -5.72
C GLY A 131 -11.82 -9.35 -4.31
N ILE A 132 -11.34 -8.12 -4.10
CA ILE A 132 -10.50 -7.72 -2.95
C ILE A 132 -11.26 -7.16 -1.73
N ARG A 133 -12.55 -7.44 -1.55
CA ARG A 133 -13.36 -6.81 -0.48
C ARG A 133 -12.93 -7.20 0.94
N GLN A 134 -12.20 -8.29 1.07
CA GLN A 134 -11.67 -8.84 2.31
C GLN A 134 -10.17 -8.55 2.50
N TRP A 135 -9.58 -7.66 1.70
CA TRP A 135 -8.17 -7.27 1.77
C TRP A 135 -8.05 -5.92 2.47
N PHE A 136 -6.99 -5.72 3.24
CA PHE A 136 -6.73 -4.47 3.94
C PHE A 136 -5.78 -3.61 3.11
N PHE A 137 -6.09 -2.32 3.00
CA PHE A 137 -5.26 -1.33 2.30
C PHE A 137 -4.78 -0.28 3.30
N GLU A 138 -3.48 -0.28 3.59
CA GLU A 138 -2.82 0.64 4.50
C GLU A 138 -2.20 1.79 3.70
N VAL A 139 -2.49 3.04 4.07
CA VAL A 139 -1.97 4.22 3.36
C VAL A 139 -0.63 4.64 3.93
N TRP A 140 0.42 4.45 3.11
CA TRP A 140 1.80 4.82 3.39
C TRP A 140 2.47 4.00 4.51
N ASN A 141 3.67 4.43 4.91
CA ASN A 141 4.40 3.91 6.07
C ASN A 141 5.11 5.05 6.82
N GLU A 142 4.92 5.06 8.13
CA GLU A 142 5.60 5.90 9.12
C GLU A 142 5.84 7.37 8.69
N PRO A 143 4.78 8.10 8.28
CA PRO A 143 4.92 9.47 7.79
C PRO A 143 5.48 10.44 8.84
N ASN A 144 5.51 10.04 10.11
CA ASN A 144 6.01 10.82 11.23
C ASN A 144 7.50 10.61 11.55
N CYS A 145 8.22 9.67 10.90
CA CYS A 145 9.63 9.41 11.23
C CYS A 145 10.57 9.25 10.04
N GLY A 146 10.45 10.16 9.07
CA GLY A 146 11.43 10.28 7.98
C GLY A 146 11.13 9.42 6.76
N PHE A 147 9.98 8.75 6.73
CA PHE A 147 9.48 8.01 5.57
C PHE A 147 8.53 8.83 4.70
N PHE A 148 8.29 10.09 5.06
CA PHE A 148 7.53 11.06 4.28
C PHE A 148 8.16 12.44 4.45
N THR A 149 8.43 13.15 3.36
CA THR A 149 9.03 14.50 3.44
C THR A 149 8.00 15.61 3.61
N GLY A 150 6.72 15.30 3.40
CA GLY A 150 5.63 16.24 3.61
C GLY A 150 5.31 16.47 5.09
N THR A 151 4.52 17.50 5.33
CA THR A 151 3.95 17.79 6.66
C THR A 151 2.86 16.79 7.05
N GLN A 152 2.50 16.74 8.34
CA GLN A 152 1.35 15.96 8.82
C GLN A 152 0.06 16.30 8.04
N ALA A 153 -0.18 17.58 7.75
CA ALA A 153 -1.33 18.01 6.97
C ALA A 153 -1.32 17.46 5.53
N GLN A 154 -0.15 17.41 4.89
CA GLN A 154 0.00 16.79 3.57
C GLN A 154 -0.17 15.27 3.62
N TYR A 155 0.25 14.62 4.71
CA TYR A 155 -0.05 13.20 4.90
C TYR A 155 -1.56 12.97 5.07
N PHE A 156 -2.26 13.81 5.84
CA PHE A 156 -3.71 13.70 5.99
C PHE A 156 -4.46 13.95 4.68
N GLU A 157 -3.98 14.87 3.84
CA GLU A 157 -4.50 15.08 2.50
C GLU A 157 -4.27 13.86 1.59
N LEU A 158 -3.10 13.22 1.64
CA LEU A 158 -2.82 11.95 0.96
C LEU A 158 -3.74 10.82 1.44
N LEU A 159 -3.93 10.70 2.76
CA LEU A 159 -4.82 9.73 3.37
C LEU A 159 -6.27 9.92 2.89
N GLU A 160 -6.80 11.14 2.99
CA GLU A 160 -8.16 11.46 2.56
C GLU A 160 -8.36 11.16 1.06
N ASN A 161 -7.44 11.63 0.20
CA ASN A 161 -7.50 11.41 -1.25
C ASN A 161 -7.50 9.91 -1.59
N THR A 162 -6.63 9.14 -0.94
CA THR A 162 -6.49 7.70 -1.16
C THR A 162 -7.75 6.95 -0.70
N VAL A 163 -8.23 7.23 0.51
CA VAL A 163 -9.44 6.61 1.07
C VAL A 163 -10.65 6.91 0.20
N ARG A 164 -10.88 8.17 -0.16
CA ARG A 164 -12.02 8.56 -1.02
C ARG A 164 -11.93 7.89 -2.39
N THR A 165 -10.75 7.80 -2.97
CA THR A 165 -10.54 7.13 -4.26
C THR A 165 -10.91 5.66 -4.18
N ILE A 166 -10.41 4.93 -3.18
CA ILE A 166 -10.72 3.50 -3.01
C ILE A 166 -12.21 3.28 -2.75
N LYS A 167 -12.81 4.10 -1.88
CA LYS A 167 -14.24 4.01 -1.56
C LYS A 167 -15.15 4.38 -2.72
N GLY A 168 -14.68 5.24 -3.62
CA GLY A 168 -15.33 5.54 -4.90
C GLY A 168 -15.31 4.36 -5.88
N VAL A 169 -14.37 3.41 -5.72
CA VAL A 169 -14.33 2.16 -6.52
C VAL A 169 -15.24 1.08 -5.90
N ASP A 170 -15.10 0.79 -4.60
CA ASP A 170 -16.03 -0.08 -3.85
C ASP A 170 -16.01 0.32 -2.36
N THR A 171 -17.16 0.74 -1.84
CA THR A 171 -17.29 1.25 -0.47
C THR A 171 -16.97 0.22 0.61
N ARG A 172 -17.00 -1.07 0.28
CA ARG A 172 -16.75 -2.17 1.22
C ARG A 172 -15.27 -2.51 1.40
N ILE A 173 -14.37 -1.95 0.59
CA ILE A 173 -12.94 -2.24 0.72
C ILE A 173 -12.40 -1.57 2.00
N PRO A 174 -11.79 -2.31 2.94
CA PRO A 174 -11.17 -1.75 4.13
C PRO A 174 -9.91 -0.92 3.82
N VAL A 175 -9.88 0.33 4.27
CA VAL A 175 -8.75 1.25 4.13
C VAL A 175 -8.41 1.89 5.48
N GLY A 176 -7.13 2.02 5.80
CA GLY A 176 -6.66 2.48 7.10
C GLY A 176 -5.30 3.17 7.09
N GLY A 177 -4.93 3.67 8.26
CA GLY A 177 -3.70 4.40 8.58
C GLY A 177 -3.73 4.86 10.05
N PRO A 178 -2.79 5.68 10.55
CA PRO A 178 -1.81 6.43 9.77
C PRO A 178 -0.47 5.69 9.55
N ALA A 179 -0.36 4.42 9.97
CA ALA A 179 0.85 3.61 9.87
C ALA A 179 2.07 4.28 10.52
N THR A 180 1.87 5.06 11.58
CA THR A 180 2.90 5.85 12.25
C THR A 180 3.75 5.03 13.19
N CYS A 181 5.02 5.38 13.32
CA CYS A 181 5.83 4.82 14.39
C CYS A 181 5.37 5.34 15.76
N GLN A 182 5.58 4.52 16.81
CA GLN A 182 5.38 4.91 18.21
C GLN A 182 3.94 5.38 18.54
N THR A 183 2.93 4.89 17.82
CA THR A 183 1.50 5.19 18.10
C THR A 183 1.19 6.70 17.97
N ALA A 184 2.02 7.44 17.23
CA ALA A 184 1.84 8.88 17.06
C ALA A 184 0.64 9.21 16.15
N TRP A 185 0.10 10.42 16.24
CA TRP A 185 -0.92 10.96 15.32
C TRP A 185 -2.25 10.18 15.22
N ILE A 186 -2.47 9.11 16.01
CA ILE A 186 -3.72 8.33 15.93
C ILE A 186 -4.94 9.19 16.25
N ALA A 187 -4.89 9.95 17.34
CA ALA A 187 -6.00 10.79 17.76
C ALA A 187 -6.29 11.89 16.73
N GLU A 188 -5.23 12.50 16.19
CA GLU A 188 -5.27 13.53 15.16
C GLU A 188 -5.83 12.98 13.84
N THR A 189 -5.45 11.76 13.46
CA THR A 189 -5.94 11.09 12.25
C THR A 189 -7.43 10.79 12.36
N VAL A 190 -7.89 10.26 13.50
CA VAL A 190 -9.31 9.99 13.75
C VAL A 190 -10.12 11.28 13.77
N ALA A 191 -9.62 12.33 14.44
CA ALA A 191 -10.28 13.64 14.48
C ALA A 191 -10.38 14.26 13.08
N TYR A 192 -9.31 14.18 12.28
CA TYR A 192 -9.30 14.66 10.91
C TYR A 192 -10.32 13.93 10.04
N ALA A 193 -10.37 12.58 10.11
CA ALA A 193 -11.34 11.77 9.37
C ALA A 193 -12.80 12.10 9.74
N GLN A 194 -13.07 12.34 11.03
CA GLN A 194 -14.38 12.78 11.52
C GLN A 194 -14.75 14.17 11.01
N GLN A 195 -13.83 15.14 11.10
CA GLN A 195 -14.06 16.50 10.65
C GLN A 195 -14.29 16.59 9.13
N HIS A 196 -13.56 15.77 8.35
CA HIS A 196 -13.62 15.77 6.89
C HIS A 196 -14.67 14.77 6.34
N ASN A 197 -15.31 13.96 7.19
CA ASN A 197 -16.32 12.97 6.80
C ASN A 197 -15.83 12.00 5.70
N PHE A 198 -14.72 11.31 5.94
CA PHE A 198 -14.32 10.15 5.13
C PHE A 198 -14.20 8.88 5.98
N PRO A 199 -14.54 7.70 5.43
CA PRO A 199 -14.58 6.46 6.20
C PRO A 199 -13.19 5.83 6.32
N LEU A 200 -12.59 5.97 7.51
CA LEU A 200 -11.37 5.25 7.91
C LEU A 200 -11.80 3.95 8.62
N ASP A 201 -11.51 2.78 8.03
CA ASP A 201 -12.06 1.50 8.50
C ASP A 201 -11.22 0.84 9.60
N PHE A 202 -9.92 1.15 9.66
CA PHE A 202 -9.02 0.65 10.70
C PHE A 202 -7.88 1.62 10.99
N VAL A 203 -7.28 1.46 12.16
CA VAL A 203 -6.04 2.14 12.56
C VAL A 203 -4.89 1.15 12.52
N SER A 204 -3.73 1.59 12.04
CA SER A 204 -2.49 0.81 12.00
C SER A 204 -1.27 1.60 12.43
#